data_AF-A0A178XC98-F1
#
_entry.id   AF-A0A178XC98-F1
#
_cell.length_a   1.000
_cell.length_b   1.000
_cell.length_c   1.000
_cell.angle_alpha   90.00
_cell.angle_beta   90.00
_cell.angle_gamma   90.00
#
_symmetry.space_group_name_H-M   'P 1'
#
loop_
_entity.id
_entity.type
_entity.pdbx_description
1 polymer ?
#
loop_
_entity_poly.entity_id
_entity_poly.type
_entity_poly.pdbx_seq_one_letter_code
_entity_poly.pdbx_strand_id
1 'polypeptide(L)' 'MIGSRGRVTGTVGPGLIGEVLLSVRGGTEAFYAYPADPETSFAVGTPVLVVDFEPPRTVYVERWQPLRA' A
#
# COMPACT_ATOMS: atom_id res chain seq x y z
N MET A 1 8.09 4.99 -5.82
CA MET A 1 6.76 4.33 -5.82
C MET A 1 6.97 2.93 -5.30
N ILE A 2 7.55 2.01 -6.09
CA ILE A 2 8.11 0.77 -5.56
C ILE A 2 9.19 1.10 -4.53
N GLY A 3 9.16 0.40 -3.40
CA GLY A 3 10.00 0.66 -2.23
C GLY A 3 9.52 1.80 -1.33
N SER A 4 8.48 2.56 -1.74
CA SER A 4 7.88 3.59 -0.89
C SER A 4 7.05 2.94 0.22
N ARG A 5 7.12 3.54 1.41
CA ARG A 5 6.26 3.16 2.55
C ARG A 5 5.01 4.04 2.54
N GLY A 6 3.92 3.47 3.00
CA GLY A 6 2.64 4.15 3.09
C GLY A 6 1.81 3.66 4.26
N ARG A 7 0.59 4.18 4.32
CA ARG A 7 -0.42 3.75 5.28
C ARG A 7 -1.75 3.54 4.56
N VAL A 8 -2.42 2.45 4.91
CA VAL A 8 -3.76 2.15 4.40
C VAL A 8 -4.76 3.17 4.93
N THR A 9 -5.54 3.76 4.03
CA THR A 9 -6.63 4.71 4.33
C THR A 9 -8.01 4.16 3.96
N GLY A 10 -8.07 3.19 3.03
CA GLY A 10 -9.25 2.36 2.76
C GLY A 10 -8.84 0.89 2.76
N THR A 11 -9.60 0.02 3.44
CA THR A 11 -9.28 -1.41 3.61
C THR A 11 -8.88 -2.07 2.29
N VAL A 12 -7.74 -2.75 2.29
CA VAL A 12 -7.24 -3.55 1.17
C VAL A 12 -7.48 -5.02 1.48
N GLY A 13 -7.96 -5.81 0.53
CA GLY A 13 -8.18 -7.24 0.76
C GLY A 13 -8.59 -8.03 -0.48
N PRO A 14 -8.89 -9.34 -0.32
CA PRO A 14 -9.24 -10.21 -1.43
C PRO A 14 -10.47 -9.69 -2.18
N GLY A 15 -10.32 -9.47 -3.49
CA GLY A 15 -11.39 -8.93 -4.34
C GLY A 15 -11.84 -7.50 -4.01
N LEU A 16 -11.10 -6.80 -3.13
CA LEU A 16 -11.41 -5.45 -2.67
C LEU A 16 -10.26 -4.50 -3.01
N ILE A 17 -10.58 -3.48 -3.81
CA ILE A 17 -9.68 -2.35 -4.06
C ILE A 17 -9.66 -1.48 -2.81
N GLY A 18 -8.50 -1.35 -2.19
CA GLY A 18 -8.31 -0.42 -1.08
C GLY A 18 -7.59 0.87 -1.50
N GLU A 19 -7.19 1.65 -0.51
CA GLU A 19 -6.50 2.92 -0.71
C GLU A 19 -5.32 3.04 0.25
N VAL A 20 -4.21 3.58 -0.25
CA VAL A 20 -3.05 3.95 0.55
C VAL A 20 -2.65 5.39 0.28
N LEU A 21 -2.14 6.06 1.31
CA LEU A 21 -1.42 7.32 1.16
C LEU A 21 0.09 7.04 1.11
N LEU A 22 0.75 7.57 0.07
CA LEU A 22 2.19 7.48 -0.13
C LEU A 22 2.83 8.87 -0.07
N SER A 23 4.02 8.96 0.52
CA SER A 23 4.84 10.17 0.40
C SER A 23 5.57 10.17 -0.94
N VAL A 24 5.27 11.14 -1.80
CA VAL A 24 5.84 11.26 -3.15
C VAL A 24 6.19 12.72 -3.42
N ARG A 25 7.42 12.99 -3.89
CA ARG A 25 7.87 14.33 -4.33
C ARG A 25 7.59 15.47 -3.33
N GLY A 26 7.75 15.20 -2.03
CA GLY A 26 7.52 16.20 -0.98
C GLY A 26 6.04 16.44 -0.63
N GLY A 27 5.11 15.71 -1.26
CA GLY A 27 3.70 15.68 -0.93
C GLY A 27 3.23 14.31 -0.46
N THR A 28 1.93 14.21 -0.20
CA THR A 28 1.23 12.94 0.04
C THR A 28 0.18 12.76 -1.03
N GLU A 29 0.16 11.59 -1.67
CA GLU A 29 -0.79 11.26 -2.73
C GLU A 29 -1.50 9.94 -2.42
N ALA A 30 -2.77 9.84 -2.84
CA ALA A 30 -3.57 8.64 -2.72
C ALA A 30 -3.39 7.72 -3.95
N PHE A 31 -3.31 6.43 -3.68
CA PHE A 31 -3.21 5.36 -4.68
C PHE A 31 -4.21 4.25 -4.38
N TYR A 32 -4.74 3.64 -5.44
CA TYR A 32 -5.47 2.37 -5.32
C TYR A 32 -4.50 1.27 -4.94
N ALA A 33 -4.91 0.40 -4.02
CA ALA A 33 -4.04 -0.64 -3.51
C ALA A 33 -4.69 -2.02 -3.60
N TYR A 34 -3.90 -2.97 -4.10
CA TYR A 34 -4.16 -4.40 -4.01
C TYR A 34 -3.12 -5.06 -3.09
N PRO A 35 -3.47 -6.15 -2.41
CA PRO A 35 -2.47 -6.92 -1.71
C PRO A 35 -1.60 -7.67 -2.73
N ALA A 36 -0.29 -7.75 -2.47
CA ALA A 36 0.63 -8.50 -3.34
C ALA A 36 0.34 -10.01 -3.27
N ASP A 37 -0.03 -10.51 -2.09
CA ASP A 37 -0.67 -11.81 -1.90
C ASP A 37 -2.21 -11.61 -1.95
N PRO A 38 -2.92 -12.15 -2.95
CA PRO A 38 -4.35 -11.94 -3.14
C PRO A 38 -5.23 -12.31 -1.95
N GLU A 39 -4.78 -13.21 -1.07
CA GLU A 39 -5.53 -13.66 0.11
C GLU A 39 -5.31 -12.78 1.36
N THR A 40 -4.35 -11.85 1.31
CA THR A 40 -4.01 -11.01 2.44
C THR A 40 -4.95 -9.80 2.56
N SER A 41 -5.27 -9.40 3.80
CA SER A 41 -6.00 -8.16 4.08
C SER A 41 -5.22 -7.19 4.98
N PHE A 42 -5.45 -5.90 4.74
CA PHE A 42 -4.88 -4.79 5.50
C PHE A 42 -5.98 -3.82 5.91
N ALA A 43 -6.19 -3.69 7.23
CA ALA A 43 -7.10 -2.70 7.78
C ALA A 43 -6.52 -1.27 7.68
N VAL A 44 -7.38 -0.26 7.74
CA VAL A 44 -6.99 1.15 7.85
C VAL A 44 -5.96 1.36 8.97
N GLY A 45 -4.94 2.17 8.69
CA GLY A 45 -3.82 2.42 9.59
C GLY A 45 -2.65 1.45 9.46
N THR A 46 -2.84 0.31 8.79
CA THR A 46 -1.76 -0.67 8.55
C THR A 46 -0.62 -0.02 7.75
N PRO A 47 0.63 -0.08 8.24
CA PRO A 47 1.77 0.37 7.45
C PRO A 47 2.08 -0.65 6.37
N VAL A 48 2.36 -0.16 5.16
CA VAL A 48 2.59 -1.00 3.99
C VAL A 48 3.80 -0.56 3.19
N LEU A 49 4.36 -1.49 2.43
CA LEU A 49 5.43 -1.27 1.46
C LEU A 49 4.86 -1.51 0.06
N VAL A 50 5.12 -0.59 -0.86
CA VAL A 50 4.79 -0.80 -2.28
C VAL A 50 5.84 -1.72 -2.90
N VAL A 51 5.40 -2.86 -3.43
CA VAL A 51 6.25 -3.86 -4.06
C VAL A 51 6.11 -3.89 -5.58
N ASP A 52 4.98 -3.40 -6.11
CA ASP A 52 4.79 -3.20 -7.55
C ASP A 52 3.91 -1.97 -7.83
N PHE A 53 3.99 -1.44 -9.05
CA PHE A 53 3.28 -0.25 -9.48
C PHE A 53 2.75 -0.43 -10.91
N GLU A 54 1.42 -0.34 -11.03
CA GLU A 54 0.72 -0.31 -12.30
C GLU A 54 0.25 1.12 -12.58
N PRO A 55 0.86 1.81 -13.56
CA PRO A 55 0.51 3.19 -13.87
C PRO A 55 -0.98 3.36 -14.25
N PRO A 56 -1.61 4.48 -13.89
CA PRO A 56 -1.00 5.66 -13.27
C PRO A 56 -1.10 5.71 -11.74
N ARG A 57 -1.97 4.90 -11.11
CA ARG A 57 -2.39 5.09 -9.71
C ARG A 57 -2.62 3.79 -8.92
N THR A 58 -2.21 2.64 -9.44
CA THR A 58 -2.41 1.36 -8.77
C THR A 58 -1.09 0.85 -8.22
N VAL A 59 -1.08 0.44 -6.95
CA VAL A 59 0.07 -0.18 -6.30
C VAL A 59 -0.31 -1.54 -5.74
N TYR A 60 0.66 -2.44 -5.73
CA TYR A 60 0.58 -3.70 -5.01
C TYR A 60 1.42 -3.58 -3.75
N VAL A 61 0.85 -4.01 -2.62
CA VAL A 61 1.45 -3.74 -1.31
C VAL A 61 1.56 -4.98 -0.43
N GLU A 62 2.57 -4.96 0.41
CA GLU A 62 2.78 -5.91 1.50
C GLU A 62 2.79 -5.18 2.85
N ARG A 63 2.59 -5.92 3.95
CA ARG A 63 2.71 -5.35 5.31
C ARG A 63 4.15 -4.88 5.53
N TRP A 64 4.32 -3.60 5.84
CA TRP A 64 5.62 -3.10 6.26
C TRP A 64 5.92 -3.53 7.70
N GLN A 65 6.96 -4.34 7.87
CA GLN A 65 7.51 -4.71 9.17
C GLN A 65 8.92 -4.13 9.30
N PRO A 66 9.16 -3.17 10.21
CA PRO A 66 10.52 -2.73 10.46
C PRO A 66 11.31 -3.86 11.12
N LEU A 67 12.60 -3.98 10.76
CA LEU A 67 13.53 -4.84 11.49
C LEU A 67 13.52 -4.39 12.95
N ARG A 68 13.20 -5.31 13.86
CA ARG A 68 13.35 -5.05 15.30
C ARG A 68 14.84 -5.08 15.62
N ALA A 69 15.31 -4.03 16.29
CA ALA A 69 16.66 -3.99 16.87
C ALA A 69 16.74 -4.92 18.09
#